data_AF-A0A8T5LS56-F1
#
_entry.id   AF-A0A8T5LS56-F1
#
_cell.length_a   1.000
_cell.length_b   1.000
_cell.length_c   1.000
_cell.angle_alpha   90.00
_cell.angle_beta   90.00
_cell.angle_gamma   90.00
#
_symmetry.space_group_name_H-M   'P 1'
#
loop_
_entity.id
_entity.type
_entity.pdbx_description
1 polymer ?
#
loop_
_entity_poly.entity_id
_entity_poly.type
_entity_poly.pdbx_seq_one_letter_code
_entity_poly.pdbx_strand_id
1 'polypeptide(L)'
;MRITKLYIKNYKSIKELTIDSLENINVFIGKNDAGKSNIINALDIVLNSNIQSNGENIEVSYEDELETIYEKELTHILFDKSDREIEITAYIETNSREINNLKQEENDQLVISRKIITEDNKTRIILNFLRLGKNILIKTPEEKKRFLTKNNSYSDKLTDCKGKELLEKISNQLILIPADRNIVRDPHPSSEKMRVEHYIKRSLINLANSEEENERRLFKQFSDFIEKISALIEHVEPMMYEKKVVDLRFKTAKGEDIKLSTIGGGNNELLLLLHEIIISGGRMLAIEEPEIHLHPEAERKLFRFIKEFSQTTQMFIVTHSPVFVEPYSLKGLFRVVKKGRETKLFYMNEKDYVDNDRLEQELNTENCEMFFADKVLLVEGISDKIFMEGLIDKYCKSSEEIKVVSSYSKDNFQVYLRLLKIFKIPYTVMTDLDAIKGRFQIKIIWNELKKQPNMKDRYEKIAFLKKKGIHVLSKGDLERSYPKQYRRGVSKPLDALYAINNLTEEEYLSDRMKDLREVIEALER
;
A
#
# COMPACT_ATOMS: atom_id res chain seq x y z
N MET A 1 -19.74 -2.25 2.70
CA MET A 1 -19.22 -3.61 2.40
C MET A 1 -17.71 -3.58 2.60
N ARG A 2 -17.05 -4.72 2.82
CA ARG A 2 -15.57 -4.80 2.89
C ARG A 2 -15.06 -6.06 2.20
N ILE A 3 -13.88 -6.00 1.60
CA ILE A 3 -13.17 -7.17 1.07
C ILE A 3 -12.28 -7.71 2.17
N THR A 4 -12.43 -9.00 2.44
CA THR A 4 -11.64 -9.70 3.46
C THR A 4 -10.53 -10.53 2.82
N LYS A 5 -10.77 -11.01 1.59
CA LYS A 5 -9.81 -11.82 0.84
C LYS A 5 -9.88 -11.54 -0.66
N LEU A 6 -8.72 -11.51 -1.30
CA LEU A 6 -8.56 -11.36 -2.75
C LEU A 6 -7.70 -12.51 -3.29
N TYR A 7 -8.16 -13.15 -4.35
CA TYR A 7 -7.44 -14.16 -5.11
C TYR A 7 -7.26 -13.70 -6.55
N ILE A 8 -6.04 -13.81 -7.07
CA ILE A 8 -5.68 -13.42 -8.43
C ILE A 8 -4.85 -14.54 -9.05
N LYS A 9 -5.23 -14.98 -10.24
CA LYS A 9 -4.54 -16.03 -11.00
C LYS A 9 -4.31 -15.59 -12.44
N ASN A 10 -3.09 -15.81 -12.93
CA ASN A 10 -2.64 -15.55 -14.30
C ASN A 10 -2.87 -14.10 -14.80
N TYR A 11 -2.93 -13.11 -13.91
CA TYR A 11 -3.15 -11.72 -14.29
C TYR A 11 -1.83 -10.93 -14.38
N LYS A 12 -1.41 -10.58 -15.61
CA LYS A 12 -0.17 -9.84 -15.88
C LYS A 12 1.06 -10.52 -15.23
N SER A 13 1.77 -9.83 -14.32
CA SER A 13 2.91 -10.38 -13.59
C SER A 13 2.52 -11.32 -12.44
N ILE A 14 1.23 -11.45 -12.12
CA ILE A 14 0.72 -12.30 -11.05
C ILE A 14 0.36 -13.66 -11.61
N LYS A 15 1.17 -14.68 -11.31
CA LYS A 15 0.85 -16.08 -11.64
C LYS A 15 -0.26 -16.61 -10.74
N GLU A 16 -0.10 -16.46 -9.44
CA GLU A 16 -1.09 -16.82 -8.42
C GLU A 16 -0.77 -16.04 -7.15
N LEU A 17 -1.78 -15.38 -6.58
CA LEU A 17 -1.67 -14.58 -5.38
C LEU A 17 -2.96 -14.69 -4.57
N THR A 18 -2.82 -14.88 -3.27
CA THR A 18 -3.92 -14.78 -2.30
C THR A 18 -3.54 -13.74 -1.26
N ILE A 19 -4.47 -12.85 -0.93
CA ILE A 19 -4.38 -11.90 0.18
C ILE A 19 -5.57 -12.18 1.09
N ASP A 20 -5.33 -12.62 2.33
CA ASP A 20 -6.34 -13.08 3.28
C ASP A 20 -6.43 -12.24 4.56
N SER A 21 -5.59 -11.22 4.70
CA SER A 21 -5.52 -10.32 5.85
C SER A 21 -5.75 -8.86 5.44
N LEU A 22 -6.82 -8.59 4.70
CA LEU A 22 -7.17 -7.22 4.29
C LEU A 22 -7.81 -6.46 5.45
N GLU A 23 -7.21 -5.33 5.79
CA GLU A 23 -7.62 -4.43 6.86
C GLU A 23 -8.48 -3.27 6.33
N ASN A 24 -8.81 -2.30 7.19
CA ASN A 24 -9.44 -1.06 6.74
C ASN A 24 -8.47 -0.16 5.95
N ILE A 25 -7.17 -0.20 6.26
CA ILE A 25 -6.12 0.46 5.47
C ILE A 25 -5.17 -0.60 4.95
N ASN A 26 -5.03 -0.69 3.64
CA ASN A 26 -4.15 -1.64 2.96
C ASN A 26 -3.13 -0.86 2.14
N VAL A 27 -1.87 -0.82 2.58
CA VAL A 27 -0.80 -0.06 1.94
C VAL A 27 0.10 -1.01 1.16
N PHE A 28 0.11 -0.88 -0.17
CA PHE A 28 0.97 -1.62 -1.07
C PHE A 28 2.22 -0.79 -1.41
N ILE A 29 3.37 -1.31 -1.02
CA ILE A 29 4.68 -0.69 -1.23
C ILE A 29 5.60 -1.57 -2.06
N GLY A 30 6.64 -0.99 -2.63
CA GLY A 30 7.66 -1.71 -3.39
C GLY A 30 8.10 -0.94 -4.64
N LYS A 31 9.07 -1.47 -5.37
CA LYS A 31 9.66 -0.80 -6.55
C LYS A 31 8.66 -0.60 -7.71
N ASN A 32 9.04 0.27 -8.64
CA ASN A 32 8.32 0.41 -9.91
C ASN A 32 8.26 -0.95 -10.63
N ASP A 33 7.17 -1.19 -11.36
CA ASP A 33 6.92 -2.44 -12.08
C ASP A 33 6.83 -3.72 -11.22
N ALA A 34 6.76 -3.61 -9.89
CA ALA A 34 6.62 -4.76 -8.99
C ALA A 34 5.25 -5.48 -9.11
N GLY A 35 4.25 -4.80 -9.67
CA GLY A 35 2.88 -5.30 -9.84
C GLY A 35 1.87 -4.73 -8.84
N LYS A 36 2.18 -3.61 -8.16
CA LYS A 36 1.26 -2.93 -7.21
C LYS A 36 -0.07 -2.55 -7.87
N SER A 37 0.00 -1.82 -8.99
CA SER A 37 -1.19 -1.46 -9.78
C SER A 37 -1.91 -2.66 -10.39
N ASN A 38 -1.26 -3.82 -10.54
CA ASN A 38 -1.96 -5.05 -10.99
C ASN A 38 -2.92 -5.56 -9.92
N ILE A 39 -2.58 -5.40 -8.64
CA ILE A 39 -3.48 -5.75 -7.52
C ILE A 39 -4.69 -4.80 -7.50
N ILE A 40 -4.45 -3.49 -7.62
CA ILE A 40 -5.51 -2.47 -7.65
C ILE A 40 -6.43 -2.66 -8.86
N ASN A 41 -5.87 -2.88 -10.06
CA ASN A 41 -6.67 -3.16 -11.25
C ASN A 41 -7.50 -4.44 -11.12
N ALA A 42 -7.00 -5.46 -10.40
CA ALA A 42 -7.79 -6.67 -10.16
C ALA A 42 -9.00 -6.40 -9.25
N LEU A 43 -8.85 -5.53 -8.23
CA LEU A 43 -9.96 -5.05 -7.41
C LEU A 43 -10.99 -4.27 -8.24
N ASP A 44 -10.53 -3.38 -9.13
CA ASP A 44 -11.42 -2.64 -10.04
C ASP A 44 -12.18 -3.59 -10.98
N ILE A 45 -11.48 -4.55 -11.57
CA ILE A 45 -12.10 -5.56 -12.45
C ILE A 45 -13.19 -6.32 -11.71
N VAL A 46 -12.91 -6.86 -10.52
CA VAL A 46 -13.89 -7.73 -9.85
C VAL A 46 -15.12 -6.97 -9.39
N LEU A 47 -14.98 -5.70 -8.99
CA LEU A 47 -16.07 -4.89 -8.42
C LEU A 47 -16.80 -4.03 -9.45
N ASN A 48 -16.13 -3.48 -10.46
CA ASN A 48 -16.71 -2.44 -11.34
C ASN A 48 -17.01 -2.89 -12.78
N SER A 49 -16.70 -4.13 -13.17
CA SER A 49 -16.88 -4.60 -14.57
C SER A 49 -18.33 -4.82 -15.03
N ASN A 50 -19.34 -4.38 -14.28
CA ASN A 50 -20.75 -4.48 -14.69
C ASN A 50 -21.27 -3.24 -15.45
N ILE A 51 -20.46 -2.18 -15.57
CA ILE A 51 -20.86 -0.95 -16.26
C ILE A 51 -20.63 -1.09 -17.78
N GLN A 52 -21.72 -1.09 -18.54
CA GLN A 52 -21.69 -0.69 -19.95
C GLN A 52 -21.37 0.81 -20.03
N SER A 53 -20.31 1.17 -20.75
CA SER A 53 -20.17 2.51 -21.30
C SER A 53 -20.32 2.42 -22.81
N ASN A 54 -21.46 2.86 -23.33
CA ASN A 54 -21.47 3.86 -24.39
C ASN A 54 -22.84 4.52 -24.43
N GLY A 55 -22.81 5.85 -24.31
CA GLY A 55 -23.98 6.68 -24.42
C GLY A 55 -24.52 6.64 -25.84
N GLU A 56 -25.73 6.13 -25.96
CA GLU A 56 -26.82 6.66 -26.76
C GLU A 56 -28.09 6.09 -26.10
N ASN A 57 -29.09 6.94 -25.88
CA ASN A 57 -30.34 6.62 -25.19
C ASN A 57 -30.88 5.25 -25.59
N ILE A 58 -31.22 4.36 -24.65
CA ILE A 58 -32.27 3.35 -24.87
C ILE A 58 -32.98 2.99 -23.55
N GLU A 59 -34.30 2.98 -23.70
CA GLU A 59 -35.34 2.53 -22.79
C GLU A 59 -35.16 1.08 -22.34
N VAL A 60 -35.58 0.81 -21.11
CA VAL A 60 -35.84 -0.56 -20.65
C VAL A 60 -37.12 -1.04 -21.32
N SER A 61 -37.01 -1.75 -22.45
CA SER A 61 -38.13 -2.56 -22.95
C SER A 61 -38.09 -3.93 -22.28
N TYR A 62 -39.12 -4.20 -21.46
CA TYR A 62 -39.45 -5.55 -21.05
C TYR A 62 -39.97 -6.31 -22.26
N GLU A 63 -39.60 -7.59 -22.39
CA GLU A 63 -39.89 -8.50 -23.50
C GLU A 63 -38.86 -8.43 -24.65
N ASP A 64 -37.72 -9.10 -24.48
CA ASP A 64 -37.46 -10.38 -25.14
C ASP A 64 -36.03 -10.87 -24.85
N GLU A 65 -35.91 -12.18 -24.65
CA GLU A 65 -34.72 -13.01 -24.75
C GLU A 65 -33.41 -12.56 -24.05
N LEU A 66 -33.19 -13.16 -22.87
CA LEU A 66 -31.99 -13.78 -22.26
C LEU A 66 -30.57 -13.75 -22.93
N GLU A 67 -30.25 -12.83 -23.83
CA GLU A 67 -28.98 -12.78 -24.59
C GLU A 67 -28.13 -11.53 -24.40
N THR A 68 -28.40 -10.69 -23.38
CA THR A 68 -27.49 -9.56 -23.10
C THR A 68 -26.21 -10.05 -22.40
N ILE A 69 -25.27 -10.51 -23.21
CA ILE A 69 -23.87 -10.69 -22.87
C ILE A 69 -23.37 -9.37 -22.25
N TYR A 70 -22.87 -9.44 -21.02
CA TYR A 70 -22.17 -8.33 -20.37
C TYR A 70 -20.82 -8.12 -21.09
N GLU A 71 -20.85 -7.42 -22.21
CA GLU A 71 -19.68 -7.12 -23.05
C GLU A 71 -19.10 -5.75 -22.68
N LYS A 72 -17.83 -5.75 -22.25
CA LYS A 72 -16.99 -4.56 -22.22
C LYS A 72 -15.83 -4.80 -23.19
N GLU A 73 -15.80 -4.06 -24.30
CA GLU A 73 -14.62 -4.03 -25.16
C GLU A 73 -13.52 -3.22 -24.47
N LEU A 74 -12.46 -3.90 -24.00
CA LEU A 74 -11.24 -3.24 -23.52
C LEU A 74 -10.26 -3.12 -24.69
N THR A 75 -10.25 -1.97 -25.36
CA THR A 75 -9.40 -1.70 -26.53
C THR A 75 -7.91 -1.46 -26.22
N HIS A 76 -7.49 -1.48 -24.95
CA HIS A 76 -6.12 -1.08 -24.58
C HIS A 76 -5.35 -2.02 -23.64
N ILE A 77 -5.80 -3.26 -23.40
CA ILE A 77 -4.99 -4.22 -22.62
C ILE A 77 -4.33 -5.21 -23.58
N LEU A 78 -3.13 -4.86 -24.05
CA LEU A 78 -2.26 -5.80 -24.75
C LEU A 78 -1.83 -6.89 -23.76
N PHE A 79 -2.47 -8.06 -23.86
CA PHE A 79 -2.06 -9.25 -23.10
C PHE A 79 -0.94 -9.99 -23.84
N ASP A 80 -0.03 -10.57 -23.05
CA ASP A 80 0.87 -11.61 -23.54
C ASP A 80 0.00 -12.82 -23.92
N LYS A 81 0.15 -13.31 -25.16
CA LYS A 81 -0.64 -14.41 -25.75
C LYS A 81 -0.35 -15.74 -25.05
N SER A 82 -0.81 -15.89 -23.82
CA SER A 82 -0.81 -17.18 -23.13
C SER A 82 -2.24 -17.68 -23.02
N ASP A 83 -2.49 -18.93 -23.43
CA ASP A 83 -3.76 -19.67 -23.33
C ASP A 83 -4.24 -19.91 -21.88
N ARG A 84 -3.91 -19.01 -20.96
CA ARG A 84 -4.12 -19.18 -19.52
C ARG A 84 -5.36 -18.41 -19.11
N GLU A 85 -6.35 -19.15 -18.63
CA GLU A 85 -7.54 -18.60 -17.99
C GLU A 85 -7.13 -17.71 -16.81
N ILE A 86 -7.51 -16.43 -16.90
CA ILE A 86 -7.29 -15.44 -15.84
C ILE A 86 -8.49 -15.49 -14.91
N GLU A 87 -8.25 -15.56 -13.61
CA GLU A 87 -9.29 -15.61 -12.60
C GLU A 87 -9.01 -14.58 -11.50
N ILE A 88 -10.04 -13.79 -11.16
CA ILE A 88 -9.99 -12.84 -10.04
C ILE A 88 -11.21 -13.09 -9.17
N THR A 89 -10.98 -13.35 -7.88
CA THR A 89 -12.04 -13.69 -6.93
C THR A 89 -11.91 -12.85 -5.67
N ALA A 90 -12.98 -12.16 -5.27
CA ALA A 90 -13.04 -11.36 -4.06
C ALA A 90 -14.08 -11.92 -3.08
N TYR A 91 -13.69 -11.96 -1.81
CA TYR A 91 -14.52 -12.38 -0.69
C TYR A 91 -14.95 -11.14 0.08
N ILE A 92 -16.26 -10.92 0.12
CA ILE A 92 -16.89 -9.71 0.59
C ILE A 92 -17.66 -10.02 1.86
N GLU A 93 -17.47 -9.17 2.86
CA GLU A 93 -18.30 -9.10 4.04
C GLU A 93 -19.18 -7.85 3.97
N THR A 94 -20.42 -8.01 4.44
CA THR A 94 -21.44 -6.99 4.30
C THR A 94 -22.45 -7.10 5.43
N ASN A 95 -22.87 -5.94 5.91
CA ASN A 95 -23.94 -5.81 6.91
C ASN A 95 -25.28 -5.45 6.25
N SER A 96 -25.38 -5.55 4.91
CA SER A 96 -26.67 -5.32 4.23
C SER A 96 -27.70 -6.29 4.77
N ARG A 97 -28.81 -5.75 5.27
CA ARG A 97 -29.94 -6.53 5.80
C ARG A 97 -30.46 -7.52 4.76
N GLU A 98 -30.52 -7.11 3.49
CA GLU A 98 -31.02 -7.95 2.40
C GLU A 98 -30.10 -9.14 2.16
N ILE A 99 -28.77 -8.92 2.16
CA ILE A 99 -27.79 -9.99 1.99
C ILE A 99 -27.79 -10.91 3.21
N ASN A 100 -27.89 -10.35 4.40
CA ASN A 100 -27.99 -11.11 5.64
C ASN A 100 -29.25 -12.00 5.67
N ASN A 101 -30.37 -11.53 5.12
CA ASN A 101 -31.59 -12.33 4.98
C ASN A 101 -31.44 -13.50 3.97
N LEU A 102 -30.42 -13.48 3.12
CA LEU A 102 -30.13 -14.57 2.18
C LEU A 102 -29.14 -15.60 2.73
N LYS A 103 -28.49 -15.32 3.87
CA LYS A 103 -27.57 -16.26 4.52
C LYS A 103 -28.34 -17.47 5.06
N GLN A 104 -27.79 -18.66 4.84
CA GLN A 104 -28.28 -19.91 5.45
C GLN A 104 -27.51 -20.24 6.72
N GLU A 105 -26.21 -19.95 6.74
CA GLU A 105 -25.34 -20.08 7.92
C GLU A 105 -24.83 -18.69 8.35
N GLU A 106 -24.61 -18.48 9.64
CA GLU A 106 -24.14 -17.19 10.18
C GLU A 106 -22.82 -16.72 9.54
N ASN A 107 -21.96 -17.69 9.21
CA ASN A 107 -20.65 -17.50 8.58
C ASN A 107 -20.69 -17.45 7.05
N ASP A 108 -21.87 -17.43 6.43
CA ASP A 108 -21.96 -17.34 4.97
C ASP A 108 -21.34 -16.05 4.46
N GLN A 109 -20.39 -16.21 3.53
CA GLN A 109 -19.65 -15.12 2.94
C GLN A 109 -20.03 -14.93 1.48
N LEU A 110 -20.12 -13.66 1.07
CA LEU A 110 -20.36 -13.30 -0.32
C LEU A 110 -19.05 -13.42 -1.10
N VAL A 111 -19.08 -14.13 -2.23
CA VAL A 111 -17.90 -14.33 -3.08
C VAL A 111 -18.27 -14.04 -4.52
N ILE A 112 -17.53 -13.12 -5.13
CA ILE A 112 -17.64 -12.77 -6.55
C ILE A 112 -16.37 -13.22 -7.26
N SER A 113 -16.51 -13.91 -8.37
CA SER A 113 -15.41 -14.34 -9.22
C SER A 113 -15.63 -13.90 -10.65
N ARG A 114 -14.58 -13.42 -11.31
CA ARG A 114 -14.57 -13.06 -12.72
C ARG A 114 -13.45 -13.77 -13.45
N LYS A 115 -13.73 -14.10 -14.71
CA LYS A 115 -12.75 -14.60 -15.67
C LYS A 115 -12.50 -13.58 -16.76
N ILE A 116 -11.28 -13.54 -17.27
CA ILE A 116 -10.93 -12.74 -18.43
C ILE A 116 -10.55 -13.69 -19.55
N ILE A 117 -11.24 -13.54 -20.68
CA ILE A 117 -11.07 -14.37 -21.87
C ILE A 117 -10.61 -13.48 -23.00
N THR A 118 -9.59 -13.93 -23.74
CA THR A 118 -9.08 -13.24 -24.92
C THR A 118 -9.29 -14.13 -26.13
N GLU A 119 -10.16 -13.71 -27.04
CA GLU A 119 -10.50 -14.39 -28.29
C GLU A 119 -10.41 -13.37 -29.44
N ASP A 120 -9.76 -13.71 -30.55
CA ASP A 120 -9.67 -12.85 -31.75
C ASP A 120 -9.21 -11.40 -31.49
N ASN A 121 -8.22 -11.22 -30.59
CA ASN A 121 -7.74 -9.92 -30.09
C ASN A 121 -8.78 -9.08 -29.33
N LYS A 122 -9.95 -9.64 -29.02
CA LYS A 122 -10.93 -9.05 -28.11
C LYS A 122 -10.75 -9.63 -26.72
N THR A 123 -10.71 -8.77 -25.71
CA THR A 123 -10.71 -9.18 -24.30
C THR A 123 -12.10 -8.96 -23.74
N ARG A 124 -12.69 -10.01 -23.15
CA ARG A 124 -13.98 -9.97 -22.45
C ARG A 124 -13.78 -10.30 -20.97
N ILE A 125 -14.47 -9.58 -20.10
CA ILE A 125 -14.55 -9.89 -18.67
C ILE A 125 -15.92 -10.51 -18.42
N ILE A 126 -15.94 -11.74 -17.92
CA ILE A 126 -17.17 -12.46 -17.63
C ILE A 126 -17.30 -12.74 -16.14
N LEU A 127 -18.53 -12.72 -15.63
CA LEU A 127 -18.81 -13.24 -14.30
C LEU A 127 -18.65 -14.76 -14.31
N ASN A 128 -17.71 -15.27 -13.50
CA ASN A 128 -17.51 -16.71 -13.32
C ASN A 128 -18.57 -17.27 -12.36
N PHE A 129 -18.72 -16.65 -11.20
CA PHE A 129 -19.82 -16.95 -10.29
C PHE A 129 -20.03 -15.81 -9.30
N LEU A 130 -21.26 -15.72 -8.79
CA LEU A 130 -21.59 -14.99 -7.57
C LEU A 130 -22.21 -15.98 -6.59
N ARG A 131 -21.67 -16.10 -5.38
CA ARG A 131 -22.19 -17.03 -4.37
C ARG A 131 -22.26 -16.41 -2.99
N LEU A 132 -23.18 -16.91 -2.18
CA LEU A 132 -23.29 -16.63 -0.75
C LEU A 132 -23.18 -17.95 0.00
N GLY A 133 -22.07 -18.14 0.72
CA GLY A 133 -21.74 -19.42 1.34
C GLY A 133 -21.57 -20.52 0.29
N LYS A 134 -22.39 -21.58 0.41
CA LYS A 134 -22.45 -22.68 -0.56
C LYS A 134 -23.42 -22.43 -1.73
N ASN A 135 -24.26 -21.38 -1.64
CA ASN A 135 -25.30 -21.14 -2.64
C ASN A 135 -24.79 -20.26 -3.78
N ILE A 136 -24.81 -20.81 -4.99
CA ILE A 136 -24.51 -20.03 -6.21
C ILE A 136 -25.73 -19.21 -6.58
N LEU A 137 -25.61 -17.88 -6.56
CA LEU A 137 -26.66 -16.91 -6.84
C LEU A 137 -26.77 -16.61 -8.34
N ILE A 138 -25.64 -16.53 -9.04
CA ILE A 138 -25.60 -16.37 -10.50
C ILE A 138 -24.65 -17.41 -11.07
N LYS A 139 -25.15 -18.21 -12.01
CA LYS A 139 -24.41 -19.24 -12.76
C LYS A 139 -24.13 -18.78 -14.18
N THR A 140 -22.99 -19.17 -14.73
CA THR A 140 -22.68 -18.98 -16.16
C THR A 140 -23.64 -19.77 -17.05
N PRO A 141 -23.81 -19.41 -18.35
CA PRO A 141 -24.61 -20.19 -19.30
C PRO A 141 -24.18 -21.67 -19.41
N GLU A 142 -22.88 -21.95 -19.32
CA GLU A 142 -22.34 -23.31 -19.37
C GLU A 142 -22.72 -24.13 -18.14
N GLU A 143 -22.69 -23.52 -16.95
CA GLU A 143 -23.16 -24.13 -15.72
C GLU A 143 -24.68 -24.28 -15.73
N LYS A 144 -25.43 -23.29 -16.24
CA LYS A 144 -26.87 -23.41 -16.47
C LYS A 144 -27.14 -24.62 -17.37
N LYS A 145 -26.42 -24.82 -18.48
CA LYS A 145 -26.55 -26.01 -19.35
C LYS A 145 -26.26 -27.34 -18.62
N ARG A 146 -25.23 -27.40 -17.76
CA ARG A 146 -24.95 -28.59 -16.92
C ARG A 146 -26.07 -28.88 -15.90
N PHE A 147 -26.66 -27.85 -15.31
CA PHE A 147 -27.71 -27.97 -14.30
C PHE A 147 -29.12 -28.17 -14.88
N LEU A 148 -29.42 -27.61 -16.06
CA LEU A 148 -30.71 -27.72 -16.76
C LEU A 148 -31.10 -29.16 -17.12
N THR A 149 -30.14 -30.10 -17.09
CA THR A 149 -30.42 -31.53 -17.23
C THR A 149 -31.09 -32.14 -15.97
N LYS A 150 -31.19 -31.39 -14.86
CA LYS A 150 -31.87 -31.77 -13.63
C LYS A 150 -32.84 -30.66 -13.17
N ASN A 151 -34.06 -30.68 -13.70
CA ASN A 151 -35.25 -29.94 -13.25
C ASN A 151 -35.14 -28.40 -13.19
N ASN A 152 -35.85 -27.74 -14.11
CA ASN A 152 -36.22 -26.33 -14.01
C ASN A 152 -37.21 -26.12 -12.84
N SER A 153 -36.73 -25.68 -11.69
CA SER A 153 -37.60 -25.23 -10.60
C SER A 153 -37.69 -23.69 -10.57
N TYR A 154 -38.87 -23.17 -10.23
CA TYR A 154 -39.15 -21.75 -10.01
C TYR A 154 -38.17 -21.08 -9.03
N SER A 155 -37.59 -21.85 -8.10
CA SER A 155 -36.54 -21.42 -7.18
C SER A 155 -35.32 -20.85 -7.91
N ASP A 156 -34.92 -21.44 -9.03
CA ASP A 156 -33.67 -21.12 -9.73
C ASP A 156 -33.75 -19.76 -10.43
N LYS A 157 -34.91 -19.43 -10.99
CA LYS A 157 -35.20 -18.10 -11.54
C LYS A 157 -35.21 -17.02 -10.45
N LEU A 158 -35.77 -17.33 -9.28
CA LEU A 158 -35.83 -16.39 -8.15
C LEU A 158 -34.43 -16.10 -7.56
N THR A 159 -33.55 -17.11 -7.51
CA THR A 159 -32.14 -16.93 -7.12
C THR A 159 -31.35 -16.09 -8.13
N ASP A 160 -31.59 -16.25 -9.43
CA ASP A 160 -30.90 -15.46 -10.47
C ASP A 160 -31.30 -13.97 -10.40
N CYS A 161 -32.59 -13.65 -10.19
CA CYS A 161 -33.05 -12.27 -10.01
C CYS A 161 -32.43 -11.60 -8.77
N LYS A 162 -32.45 -12.29 -7.61
CA LYS A 162 -31.79 -11.81 -6.39
C LYS A 162 -30.28 -11.66 -6.56
N GLY A 163 -29.67 -12.57 -7.31
CA GLY A 163 -28.27 -12.49 -7.70
C GLY A 163 -27.96 -11.23 -8.48
N LYS A 164 -28.77 -10.89 -9.50
CA LYS A 164 -28.59 -9.68 -10.33
C LYS A 164 -28.69 -8.40 -9.50
N GLU A 165 -29.71 -8.29 -8.65
CA GLU A 165 -29.87 -7.14 -7.74
C GLU A 165 -28.64 -6.99 -6.81
N LEU A 166 -28.12 -8.10 -6.32
CA LEU A 166 -26.91 -8.10 -5.51
C LEU A 166 -25.67 -7.70 -6.31
N LEU A 167 -25.56 -8.18 -7.55
CA LEU A 167 -24.47 -7.82 -8.46
C LEU A 167 -24.46 -6.32 -8.75
N GLU A 168 -25.63 -5.70 -8.94
CA GLU A 168 -25.77 -4.24 -9.08
C GLU A 168 -25.31 -3.51 -7.82
N LYS A 169 -25.63 -4.01 -6.62
CA LYS A 169 -25.18 -3.43 -5.35
C LYS A 169 -23.67 -3.56 -5.12
N ILE A 170 -23.05 -4.64 -5.60
CA ILE A 170 -21.58 -4.83 -5.56
C ILE A 170 -20.90 -3.93 -6.60
N SER A 171 -21.59 -3.64 -7.71
CA SER A 171 -21.09 -2.75 -8.74
C SER A 171 -20.81 -1.37 -8.16
N ASN A 172 -19.72 -0.74 -8.58
CA ASN A 172 -19.35 0.62 -8.18
C ASN A 172 -19.03 0.77 -6.68
N GLN A 173 -18.78 -0.33 -5.98
CA GLN A 173 -18.35 -0.30 -4.58
C GLN A 173 -16.87 0.09 -4.41
N LEU A 174 -16.10 0.23 -5.50
CA LEU A 174 -14.74 0.73 -5.46
C LEU A 174 -14.61 2.00 -6.30
N ILE A 175 -14.07 3.04 -5.70
CA ILE A 175 -13.62 4.25 -6.38
C ILE A 175 -12.11 4.16 -6.55
N LEU A 176 -11.65 4.20 -7.79
CA LEU A 176 -10.23 4.25 -8.12
C LEU A 176 -9.82 5.69 -8.39
N ILE A 177 -8.92 6.22 -7.56
CA ILE A 177 -8.24 7.49 -7.73
C ILE A 177 -6.84 7.20 -8.29
N PRO A 178 -6.62 7.37 -9.61
CA PRO A 178 -5.32 7.12 -10.23
C PRO A 178 -4.27 8.14 -9.80
N ALA A 179 -3.00 7.82 -10.04
CA ALA A 179 -1.87 8.73 -9.81
C ALA A 179 -1.95 9.99 -10.70
N ASP A 180 -2.31 9.82 -11.98
CA ASP A 180 -2.60 10.93 -12.88
C ASP A 180 -4.04 11.42 -12.69
N ARG A 181 -4.15 12.54 -11.99
CA ARG A 181 -5.41 13.15 -11.56
C ARG A 181 -5.96 14.19 -12.54
N ASN A 182 -5.29 14.41 -13.68
CA ASN A 182 -5.72 15.41 -14.66
C ASN A 182 -6.96 15.01 -15.46
N ILE A 183 -7.39 13.74 -15.39
CA ILE A 183 -8.49 13.21 -16.18
C ILE A 183 -9.81 13.32 -15.40
N VAL A 184 -10.41 14.51 -15.38
CA VAL A 184 -11.82 14.65 -14.98
C VAL A 184 -12.72 14.11 -16.09
N ARG A 185 -13.56 13.13 -15.77
CA ARG A 185 -14.57 12.53 -16.67
C ARG A 185 -15.79 13.48 -16.79
N ASP A 186 -15.76 14.46 -17.69
CA ASP A 186 -16.95 15.26 -18.08
C ASP A 186 -16.92 15.62 -19.60
N PRO A 187 -18.00 15.43 -20.40
CA PRO A 187 -17.97 15.51 -21.87
C PRO A 187 -17.95 16.90 -22.54
N HIS A 188 -17.88 18.03 -21.82
CA HIS A 188 -18.04 19.37 -22.44
C HIS A 188 -16.82 20.33 -22.39
N PRO A 189 -16.69 21.26 -23.37
CA PRO A 189 -15.41 21.87 -23.74
C PRO A 189 -15.19 23.28 -23.18
N SER A 190 -14.34 23.42 -22.16
CA SER A 190 -13.48 24.60 -21.91
C SER A 190 -12.39 24.22 -20.88
N SER A 191 -11.21 24.87 -20.88
CA SER A 191 -9.94 24.41 -20.27
C SER A 191 -9.99 23.50 -19.01
N GLU A 192 -9.19 22.43 -19.00
CA GLU A 192 -9.17 21.35 -17.99
C GLU A 192 -9.16 21.84 -16.53
N LYS A 193 -8.38 22.87 -16.19
CA LYS A 193 -8.27 23.40 -14.81
C LYS A 193 -9.55 24.08 -14.33
N MET A 194 -10.32 24.72 -15.22
CA MET A 194 -11.58 25.37 -14.86
C MET A 194 -12.70 24.33 -14.63
N ARG A 195 -12.58 23.14 -15.25
CA ARG A 195 -13.52 22.01 -15.07
C ARG A 195 -13.42 21.40 -13.67
N VAL A 196 -12.20 21.14 -13.19
CA VAL A 196 -11.95 20.55 -11.87
C VAL A 196 -12.51 21.45 -10.76
N GLU A 197 -12.21 22.75 -10.82
CA GLU A 197 -12.69 23.74 -9.84
C GLU A 197 -14.22 23.79 -9.81
N HIS A 198 -14.88 23.84 -10.97
CA HIS A 198 -16.34 23.89 -11.04
C HIS A 198 -16.98 22.59 -10.51
N TYR A 199 -16.42 21.44 -10.86
CA TYR A 199 -16.88 20.13 -10.40
C TYR A 199 -16.82 20.00 -8.88
N ILE A 200 -15.65 20.30 -8.28
CA ILE A 200 -15.45 20.23 -6.84
C ILE A 200 -16.42 21.19 -6.13
N LYS A 201 -16.47 22.46 -6.58
CA LYS A 201 -17.39 23.46 -6.00
C LYS A 201 -18.83 23.00 -6.05
N ARG A 202 -19.32 22.55 -7.21
CA ARG A 202 -20.71 22.09 -7.38
C ARG A 202 -21.03 20.91 -6.46
N SER A 203 -20.13 19.93 -6.38
CA SER A 203 -20.32 18.78 -5.50
C SER A 203 -20.36 19.18 -4.02
N LEU A 204 -19.47 20.06 -3.58
CA LEU A 204 -19.42 20.51 -2.19
C LEU A 204 -20.62 21.40 -1.83
N ILE A 205 -21.08 22.24 -2.77
CA ILE A 205 -22.30 23.04 -2.61
C ILE A 205 -23.51 22.13 -2.43
N ASN A 206 -23.60 21.03 -3.18
CA ASN A 206 -24.67 20.04 -3.02
C ASN A 206 -24.65 19.42 -1.62
N LEU A 207 -23.47 18.99 -1.14
CA LEU A 207 -23.32 18.46 0.22
C LEU A 207 -23.68 19.49 1.30
N ALA A 208 -23.25 20.74 1.12
CA ALA A 208 -23.53 21.82 2.07
C ALA A 208 -25.03 22.16 2.15
N ASN A 209 -25.74 22.04 1.03
CA ASN A 209 -27.18 22.29 0.93
C ASN A 209 -28.05 21.06 1.23
N SER A 210 -27.46 19.90 1.48
CA SER A 210 -28.22 18.67 1.67
C SER A 210 -29.13 18.72 2.89
N GLU A 211 -30.30 18.09 2.77
CA GLU A 211 -31.20 17.88 3.90
C GLU A 211 -30.69 16.75 4.82
N GLU A 212 -29.85 15.86 4.30
CA GLU A 212 -29.26 14.78 5.06
C GLU A 212 -28.14 15.28 6.00
N GLU A 213 -28.24 14.96 7.29
CA GLU A 213 -27.23 15.34 8.28
C GLU A 213 -25.84 14.75 7.97
N ASN A 214 -25.80 13.53 7.44
CA ASN A 214 -24.55 12.88 7.05
C ASN A 214 -23.83 13.63 5.92
N GLU A 215 -24.55 14.08 4.89
CA GLU A 215 -23.96 14.82 3.77
C GLU A 215 -23.44 16.20 4.20
N ARG A 216 -24.18 16.90 5.06
CA ARG A 216 -23.71 18.16 5.68
C ARG A 216 -22.47 17.94 6.54
N ARG A 217 -22.38 16.80 7.24
CA ARG A 217 -21.19 16.43 8.01
C ARG A 217 -19.99 16.15 7.10
N LEU A 218 -20.19 15.52 5.94
CA LEU A 218 -19.14 15.32 4.94
C LEU A 218 -18.59 16.64 4.41
N PHE A 219 -19.46 17.62 4.09
CA PHE A 219 -19.02 18.97 3.73
C PHE A 219 -18.19 19.62 4.84
N LYS A 220 -18.66 19.56 6.09
CA LYS A 220 -17.92 20.13 7.22
C LYS A 220 -16.55 19.45 7.39
N GLN A 221 -16.48 18.13 7.26
CA GLN A 221 -15.21 17.39 7.31
C GLN A 221 -14.25 17.82 6.20
N PHE A 222 -14.75 18.08 4.98
CA PHE A 222 -13.92 18.62 3.90
C PHE A 222 -13.34 19.97 4.27
N SER A 223 -14.19 20.91 4.70
CA SER A 223 -13.78 22.27 5.06
C SER A 223 -12.77 22.24 6.20
N ASP A 224 -13.11 21.60 7.32
CA ASP A 224 -12.24 21.47 8.50
C ASP A 224 -10.86 20.87 8.14
N PHE A 225 -10.82 20.01 7.13
CA PHE A 225 -9.61 19.32 6.74
C PHE A 225 -8.74 20.10 5.75
N ILE A 226 -9.36 20.71 4.73
CA ILE A 226 -8.65 21.58 3.80
C ILE A 226 -7.97 22.74 4.54
N GLU A 227 -8.66 23.31 5.54
CA GLU A 227 -8.11 24.37 6.40
C GLU A 227 -6.90 23.88 7.23
N LYS A 228 -6.83 22.60 7.59
CA LYS A 228 -5.70 22.01 8.33
C LYS A 228 -4.51 21.66 7.44
N ILE A 229 -4.76 21.21 6.20
CA ILE A 229 -3.69 20.78 5.29
C ILE A 229 -3.13 21.93 4.49
N SER A 230 -4.01 22.70 3.85
CA SER A 230 -3.60 23.68 2.86
C SER A 230 -2.78 24.78 3.52
N ALA A 231 -1.58 25.03 3.02
CA ALA A 231 -0.79 26.17 3.46
C ALA A 231 -1.35 27.50 2.97
N LEU A 232 -2.29 27.47 1.99
CA LEU A 232 -2.84 28.65 1.36
C LEU A 232 -4.29 28.93 1.77
N ILE A 233 -5.08 27.88 1.97
CA ILE A 233 -6.50 27.98 2.30
C ILE A 233 -6.62 27.91 3.82
N GLU A 234 -6.93 29.04 4.46
CA GLU A 234 -7.22 29.08 5.89
C GLU A 234 -8.70 28.91 6.18
N HIS A 235 -9.57 29.33 5.26
CA HIS A 235 -11.01 29.26 5.44
C HIS A 235 -11.74 28.86 4.15
N VAL A 236 -12.75 28.01 4.27
CA VAL A 236 -13.73 27.73 3.21
C VAL A 236 -15.05 28.42 3.57
N GLU A 237 -15.33 29.56 2.95
CA GLU A 237 -16.51 30.37 3.25
C GLU A 237 -17.67 30.07 2.29
N PRO A 238 -18.80 29.54 2.76
CA PRO A 238 -20.00 29.37 1.96
C PRO A 238 -20.69 30.72 1.73
N MET A 239 -20.93 31.06 0.48
CA MET A 239 -21.77 32.20 0.11
C MET A 239 -23.24 31.82 0.19
N MET A 240 -24.02 32.58 0.96
CA MET A 240 -25.44 32.31 1.18
C MET A 240 -26.33 33.20 0.33
N TYR A 241 -27.37 32.62 -0.27
CA TYR A 241 -28.52 33.32 -0.85
C TYR A 241 -29.79 32.56 -0.48
N GLU A 242 -30.79 33.26 0.09
CA GLU A 242 -32.06 32.64 0.52
C GLU A 242 -31.87 31.36 1.36
N LYS A 243 -30.91 31.38 2.31
CA LYS A 243 -30.53 30.25 3.18
C LYS A 243 -29.90 29.04 2.47
N LYS A 244 -29.54 29.16 1.19
CA LYS A 244 -28.77 28.14 0.46
C LYS A 244 -27.37 28.63 0.16
N VAL A 245 -26.41 27.70 0.16
CA VAL A 245 -25.06 27.91 -0.34
C VAL A 245 -25.13 28.00 -1.87
N VAL A 246 -24.66 29.11 -2.44
CA VAL A 246 -24.64 29.33 -3.90
C VAL A 246 -23.24 29.32 -4.49
N ASP A 247 -22.22 29.55 -3.66
CA ASP A 247 -20.82 29.45 -4.04
C ASP A 247 -19.96 29.14 -2.81
N LEU A 248 -18.72 28.70 -3.04
CA LEU A 248 -17.69 28.49 -2.02
C LEU A 248 -16.49 29.38 -2.33
N ARG A 249 -16.08 30.20 -1.36
CA ARG A 249 -14.87 31.01 -1.44
C ARG A 249 -13.78 30.39 -0.59
N PHE A 250 -12.65 30.10 -1.22
CA PHE A 250 -11.45 29.65 -0.52
C PHE A 250 -10.63 30.89 -0.18
N LYS A 251 -10.32 31.12 1.10
CA LYS A 251 -9.70 32.36 1.57
C LYS A 251 -8.32 32.13 2.18
N THR A 252 -7.42 33.09 1.95
CA THR A 252 -6.12 33.16 2.65
C THR A 252 -6.27 33.72 4.06
N ALA A 253 -5.18 33.69 4.85
CA ALA A 253 -5.06 34.38 6.14
C ALA A 253 -5.43 35.86 6.11
N LYS A 254 -5.21 36.50 4.97
CA LYS A 254 -5.49 37.92 4.77
C LYS A 254 -6.94 38.17 4.34
N GLY A 255 -7.74 37.12 4.21
CA GLY A 255 -9.14 37.17 3.75
C GLY A 255 -9.30 37.31 2.24
N GLU A 256 -8.23 37.11 1.46
CA GLU A 256 -8.25 37.23 -0.01
C GLU A 256 -8.83 35.96 -0.65
N ASP A 257 -9.69 36.15 -1.66
CA ASP A 257 -10.30 35.05 -2.41
C ASP A 257 -9.25 34.37 -3.31
N ILE A 258 -9.13 33.05 -3.15
CA ILE A 258 -8.26 32.18 -3.92
C ILE A 258 -9.09 31.49 -4.99
N LYS A 259 -8.71 31.66 -6.26
CA LYS A 259 -9.26 30.86 -7.36
C LYS A 259 -8.55 29.52 -7.39
N LEU A 260 -9.26 28.39 -7.32
CA LEU A 260 -8.61 27.06 -7.30
C LEU A 260 -7.76 26.83 -8.57
N SER A 261 -8.27 27.29 -9.71
CA SER A 261 -7.55 27.31 -11.00
C SER A 261 -6.20 28.04 -11.00
N THR A 262 -5.99 28.97 -10.05
CA THR A 262 -4.72 29.71 -9.89
C THR A 262 -3.76 29.08 -8.88
N ILE A 263 -4.22 28.08 -8.12
CA ILE A 263 -3.37 27.35 -7.20
C ILE A 263 -2.47 26.39 -8.00
N GLY A 264 -1.19 26.30 -7.63
CA GLY A 264 -0.22 25.40 -8.26
C GLY A 264 -0.71 23.94 -8.30
N GLY A 265 -0.21 23.16 -9.28
CA GLY A 265 -0.73 21.82 -9.62
C GLY A 265 -0.94 20.90 -8.42
N GLY A 266 0.01 20.84 -7.47
CA GLY A 266 -0.09 19.95 -6.31
C GLY A 266 -1.26 20.23 -5.36
N ASN A 267 -1.70 21.47 -5.21
CA ASN A 267 -2.84 21.77 -4.34
C ASN A 267 -4.18 21.44 -5.01
N ASN A 268 -4.27 21.54 -6.34
CA ASN A 268 -5.47 21.13 -7.07
C ASN A 268 -5.66 19.61 -7.01
N GLU A 269 -4.57 18.86 -7.11
CA GLU A 269 -4.60 17.40 -6.92
C GLU A 269 -4.98 17.00 -5.51
N LEU A 270 -4.45 17.69 -4.50
CA LEU A 270 -4.85 17.49 -3.12
C LEU A 270 -6.36 17.74 -2.93
N LEU A 271 -6.89 18.84 -3.48
CA LEU A 271 -8.31 19.17 -3.40
C LEU A 271 -9.18 18.08 -4.03
N LEU A 272 -8.79 17.59 -5.21
CA LEU A 272 -9.50 16.50 -5.89
C LEU A 272 -9.44 15.20 -5.07
N LEU A 273 -8.26 14.84 -4.58
CA LEU A 273 -8.07 13.65 -3.75
C LEU A 273 -8.97 13.69 -2.51
N LEU A 274 -9.01 14.82 -1.82
CA LEU A 274 -9.83 14.99 -0.62
C LEU A 274 -11.32 14.99 -0.93
N HIS A 275 -11.71 15.65 -2.03
CA HIS A 275 -13.07 15.61 -2.52
C HIS A 275 -13.51 14.16 -2.78
N GLU A 276 -12.75 13.39 -3.56
CA GLU A 276 -13.04 11.98 -3.89
C GLU A 276 -13.11 11.06 -2.66
N ILE A 277 -12.21 11.25 -1.68
CA ILE A 277 -12.26 10.50 -0.42
C ILE A 277 -13.58 10.77 0.32
N ILE A 278 -14.05 12.02 0.33
CA ILE A 278 -15.25 12.43 1.08
C ILE A 278 -16.53 12.01 0.37
N ILE A 279 -16.60 12.16 -0.96
CA ILE A 279 -17.76 11.72 -1.73
C ILE A 279 -17.82 10.20 -1.92
N SER A 280 -16.88 9.45 -1.32
CA SER A 280 -16.90 8.00 -1.37
C SER A 280 -18.20 7.40 -0.83
N GLY A 281 -18.86 8.06 0.12
CA GLY A 281 -20.20 7.68 0.57
C GLY A 281 -20.29 6.25 1.11
N GLY A 282 -19.20 5.76 1.73
CA GLY A 282 -19.09 4.39 2.24
C GLY A 282 -18.67 3.32 1.23
N ARG A 283 -18.37 3.72 -0.02
CA ARG A 283 -17.67 2.88 -1.01
C ARG A 283 -16.21 2.75 -0.63
N MET A 284 -15.59 1.65 -1.03
CA MET A 284 -14.15 1.42 -0.87
C MET A 284 -13.37 2.38 -1.76
N LEU A 285 -12.15 2.72 -1.36
CA LEU A 285 -11.27 3.62 -2.10
C LEU A 285 -9.97 2.89 -2.46
N ALA A 286 -9.57 2.98 -3.72
CA ALA A 286 -8.22 2.66 -4.17
C ALA A 286 -7.53 3.95 -4.59
N ILE A 287 -6.37 4.25 -4.01
CA ILE A 287 -5.64 5.51 -4.22
C ILE A 287 -4.23 5.17 -4.67
N GLU A 288 -3.85 5.61 -5.87
CA GLU A 288 -2.49 5.49 -6.36
C GLU A 288 -1.70 6.79 -6.14
N GLU A 289 -0.51 6.62 -5.57
CA GLU A 289 0.51 7.65 -5.29
C GLU A 289 -0.05 8.94 -4.68
N PRO A 290 -0.76 8.86 -3.53
CA PRO A 290 -1.32 10.03 -2.83
C PRO A 290 -0.31 11.12 -2.51
N GLU A 291 0.98 10.78 -2.44
CA GLU A 291 2.09 11.69 -2.17
C GLU A 291 2.51 12.57 -3.36
N ILE A 292 2.09 12.26 -4.59
CA ILE A 292 2.48 13.03 -5.78
C ILE A 292 2.18 14.52 -5.58
N HIS A 293 3.18 15.36 -5.86
CA HIS A 293 3.12 16.82 -5.75
C HIS A 293 2.83 17.38 -4.35
N LEU A 294 2.91 16.57 -3.29
CA LEU A 294 2.80 17.00 -1.90
C LEU A 294 4.18 17.20 -1.26
N HIS A 295 4.29 18.22 -0.41
CA HIS A 295 5.41 18.35 0.50
C HIS A 295 5.27 17.32 1.66
N PRO A 296 6.35 16.79 2.26
CA PRO A 296 6.28 15.77 3.31
C PRO A 296 5.34 16.09 4.48
N GLU A 297 5.18 17.37 4.83
CA GLU A 297 4.23 17.77 5.87
C GLU A 297 2.76 17.61 5.45
N ALA A 298 2.43 17.93 4.20
CA ALA A 298 1.08 17.72 3.66
C ALA A 298 0.76 16.24 3.54
N GLU A 299 1.75 15.43 3.17
CA GLU A 299 1.64 13.98 3.10
C GLU A 299 1.31 13.34 4.46
N ARG A 300 2.02 13.73 5.53
CA ARG A 300 1.71 13.27 6.89
C ARG A 300 0.30 13.63 7.31
N LYS A 301 -0.13 14.87 7.04
CA LYS A 301 -1.48 15.31 7.35
C LYS A 301 -2.53 14.51 6.55
N LEU A 302 -2.25 14.24 5.26
CA LEU A 302 -3.12 13.44 4.40
C LEU A 302 -3.25 12.01 4.95
N PHE A 303 -2.15 11.40 5.39
CA PHE A 303 -2.19 10.05 5.95
C PHE A 303 -3.00 9.99 7.25
N ARG A 304 -2.92 11.01 8.11
CA ARG A 304 -3.79 11.11 9.31
C ARG A 304 -5.27 11.17 8.96
N PHE A 305 -5.63 11.83 7.86
CA PHE A 305 -7.01 11.87 7.40
C PHE A 305 -7.50 10.58 6.79
N ILE A 306 -6.67 9.95 5.96
CA ILE A 306 -6.89 8.58 5.50
C ILE A 306 -7.14 7.66 6.70
N LYS A 307 -6.36 7.80 7.79
CA LYS A 307 -6.58 7.06 9.05
C LYS A 307 -7.95 7.33 9.65
N GLU A 308 -8.37 8.58 9.78
CA GLU A 308 -9.69 8.94 10.31
C GLU A 308 -10.82 8.39 9.42
N PHE A 309 -10.72 8.54 8.10
CA PHE A 309 -11.71 8.04 7.14
C PHE A 309 -11.76 6.52 7.06
N SER A 310 -10.64 5.84 7.32
CA SER A 310 -10.57 4.39 7.29
C SER A 310 -11.43 3.70 8.36
N GLN A 311 -11.90 4.44 9.36
CA GLN A 311 -12.80 3.90 10.38
C GLN A 311 -14.13 3.42 9.78
N THR A 312 -14.57 4.04 8.68
CA THR A 312 -15.83 3.71 8.00
C THR A 312 -15.64 3.18 6.59
N THR A 313 -14.46 3.39 6.01
CA THR A 313 -14.19 3.11 4.60
C THR A 313 -12.96 2.23 4.46
N GLN A 314 -13.07 1.13 3.70
CA GLN A 314 -11.89 0.34 3.36
C GLN A 314 -11.08 1.03 2.26
N MET A 315 -9.79 1.20 2.50
CA MET A 315 -8.87 1.93 1.64
C MET A 315 -7.72 1.01 1.18
N PHE A 316 -7.35 1.11 -0.09
CA PHE A 316 -6.23 0.45 -0.73
C PHE A 316 -5.31 1.52 -1.30
N ILE A 317 -4.09 1.63 -0.78
CA ILE A 317 -3.16 2.71 -1.11
C ILE A 317 -1.94 2.10 -1.78
N VAL A 318 -1.58 2.59 -2.95
CA VAL A 318 -0.29 2.28 -3.57
C VAL A 318 0.60 3.48 -3.40
N THR A 319 1.78 3.29 -2.79
CA THR A 319 2.68 4.40 -2.47
C THR A 319 4.14 3.96 -2.52
N HIS A 320 4.99 4.91 -2.82
CA HIS A 320 6.44 4.82 -2.76
C HIS A 320 7.03 5.49 -1.53
N SER A 321 6.18 6.12 -0.71
CA SER A 321 6.65 6.90 0.42
C SER A 321 6.61 6.13 1.75
N PRO A 322 7.68 6.23 2.56
CA PRO A 322 7.71 5.67 3.90
C PRO A 322 6.78 6.39 4.89
N VAL A 323 6.24 7.57 4.55
CA VAL A 323 5.29 8.31 5.42
C VAL A 323 3.99 7.54 5.63
N PHE A 324 3.57 6.73 4.67
CA PHE A 324 2.39 5.86 4.78
C PHE A 324 2.64 4.58 5.60
N VAL A 325 3.85 4.42 6.16
CA VAL A 325 4.22 3.27 6.99
C VAL A 325 4.36 3.72 8.45
N GLU A 326 3.32 3.45 9.23
CA GLU A 326 3.26 3.70 10.67
C GLU A 326 2.94 2.40 11.42
N PRO A 327 3.22 2.29 12.74
CA PRO A 327 2.94 1.09 13.52
C PRO A 327 1.53 0.52 13.32
N TYR A 328 0.52 1.39 13.23
CA TYR A 328 -0.87 0.98 13.04
C TYR A 328 -1.18 0.45 11.63
N SER A 329 -0.42 0.85 10.60
CA SER A 329 -0.63 0.39 9.22
C SER A 329 0.10 -0.93 8.91
N LEU A 330 0.98 -1.41 9.79
CA LEU A 330 1.78 -2.62 9.57
C LEU A 330 0.95 -3.89 9.31
N LYS A 331 -0.22 -4.02 9.97
CA LYS A 331 -1.12 -5.16 9.72
C LYS A 331 -1.64 -5.19 8.29
N GLY A 332 -1.92 -4.03 7.73
CA GLY A 332 -2.34 -3.85 6.34
C GLY A 332 -1.19 -3.45 5.41
N LEU A 333 0.08 -3.62 5.80
CA LEU A 333 1.22 -3.31 4.96
C LEU A 333 1.56 -4.52 4.08
N PHE A 334 1.68 -4.28 2.77
CA PHE A 334 1.97 -5.30 1.78
C PHE A 334 3.19 -4.91 0.96
N ARG A 335 4.29 -5.62 1.16
CA ARG A 335 5.51 -5.45 0.35
C ARG A 335 5.41 -6.27 -0.92
N VAL A 336 5.33 -5.58 -2.05
CA VAL A 336 5.23 -6.16 -3.40
C VAL A 336 6.61 -6.21 -4.02
N VAL A 337 7.07 -7.41 -4.38
CA VAL A 337 8.40 -7.64 -4.97
C VAL A 337 8.28 -8.44 -6.25
N LYS A 338 9.03 -8.05 -7.28
CA LYS A 338 9.16 -8.83 -8.52
C LYS A 338 10.34 -9.80 -8.41
N LYS A 339 10.09 -11.08 -8.56
CA LYS A 339 11.14 -12.12 -8.66
C LYS A 339 11.07 -12.75 -10.05
N GLY A 340 12.01 -12.39 -10.91
CA GLY A 340 11.98 -12.75 -12.34
C GLY A 340 10.76 -12.11 -13.03
N ARG A 341 9.83 -12.94 -13.51
CA ARG A 341 8.58 -12.49 -14.12
C ARG A 341 7.37 -12.54 -13.19
N GLU A 342 7.54 -13.01 -11.96
CA GLU A 342 6.44 -13.19 -11.01
C GLU A 342 6.42 -12.11 -9.92
N THR A 343 5.24 -11.57 -9.64
CA THR A 343 4.98 -10.77 -8.45
C THR A 343 4.85 -11.67 -7.22
N LYS A 344 5.50 -11.29 -6.12
CA LYS A 344 5.38 -11.89 -4.79
C LYS A 344 4.94 -10.82 -3.78
N LEU A 345 4.18 -11.24 -2.78
CA LEU A 345 3.66 -10.39 -1.73
C LEU A 345 4.17 -10.88 -0.38
N PHE A 346 4.62 -9.96 0.48
CA PHE A 346 5.03 -10.24 1.84
C PHE A 346 4.32 -9.28 2.79
N TYR A 347 3.70 -9.83 3.83
CA TYR A 347 2.85 -9.10 4.78
C TYR A 347 2.79 -9.85 6.11
N MET A 348 2.22 -9.21 7.13
CA MET A 348 1.99 -9.82 8.45
C MET A 348 0.80 -10.77 8.40
N ASN A 349 0.99 -12.01 8.85
CA ASN A 349 -0.11 -12.96 9.04
C ASN A 349 -0.65 -12.88 10.47
N GLU A 350 -1.80 -13.50 10.74
CA GLU A 350 -2.41 -13.55 12.08
C GLU A 350 -1.49 -14.14 13.18
N LYS A 351 -0.54 -14.99 12.79
CA LYS A 351 0.43 -15.62 13.70
C LYS A 351 1.63 -14.73 14.02
N ASP A 352 1.84 -13.67 13.25
CA ASP A 352 2.96 -12.76 13.43
C ASP A 352 2.66 -11.80 14.58
N TYR A 353 3.47 -11.86 15.64
CA TYR A 353 3.33 -11.00 16.81
C TYR A 353 4.36 -9.87 16.78
N VAL A 354 3.90 -8.63 16.90
CA VAL A 354 4.72 -7.44 17.15
C VAL A 354 4.19 -6.71 18.37
N ASP A 355 5.10 -6.10 19.12
CA ASP A 355 4.75 -5.29 20.29
C ASP A 355 4.46 -3.87 19.81
N ASN A 356 3.19 -3.45 19.83
CA ASN A 356 2.76 -2.16 19.28
C ASN A 356 3.37 -0.98 20.05
N ASP A 357 3.41 -1.05 21.38
CA ASP A 357 3.99 0.02 22.21
C ASP A 357 5.48 0.19 21.88
N ARG A 358 6.17 -0.95 21.67
CA ARG A 358 7.56 -0.92 21.23
C ARG A 358 7.74 -0.39 19.81
N LEU A 359 6.84 -0.72 18.90
CA LEU A 359 6.89 -0.20 17.53
C LEU A 359 6.69 1.31 17.50
N GLU A 360 5.76 1.86 18.30
CA GLU A 360 5.53 3.30 18.40
C GLU A 360 6.74 4.07 18.94
N GLN A 361 7.53 3.45 19.82
CA GLN A 361 8.76 4.06 20.34
C GLN A 361 9.91 4.05 19.35
N GLU A 362 10.00 3.03 18.49
CA GLU A 362 11.22 2.71 17.74
C GLU A 362 11.09 2.91 16.23
N LEU A 363 9.89 2.81 15.65
CA LEU A 363 9.69 3.07 14.22
C LEU A 363 9.60 4.57 13.96
N ASN A 364 10.43 5.02 13.04
CA ASN A 364 10.39 6.37 12.49
C ASN A 364 10.42 6.30 10.96
N THR A 365 10.08 7.40 10.30
CA THR A 365 9.97 7.45 8.83
C THR A 365 11.26 7.02 8.13
N GLU A 366 12.43 7.44 8.65
CA GLU A 366 13.73 7.10 8.08
C GLU A 366 14.02 5.58 8.16
N ASN A 367 13.73 4.95 9.28
CA ASN A 367 13.90 3.51 9.45
C ASN A 367 12.84 2.72 8.66
N CYS A 368 11.64 3.29 8.41
CA CYS A 368 10.63 2.68 7.53
C CYS A 368 11.08 2.58 6.06
N GLU A 369 12.08 3.33 5.61
CA GLU A 369 12.68 3.14 4.29
C GLU A 369 13.22 1.72 4.09
N MET A 370 13.51 1.00 5.18
CA MET A 370 13.91 -0.42 5.14
C MET A 370 12.92 -1.31 4.39
N PHE A 371 11.62 -0.96 4.34
CA PHE A 371 10.62 -1.75 3.65
C PHE A 371 10.72 -1.63 2.12
N PHE A 372 11.33 -0.56 1.62
CA PHE A 372 11.51 -0.28 0.19
C PHE A 372 12.87 -0.81 -0.32
N ALA A 373 13.84 -0.97 0.57
CA ALA A 373 15.17 -1.46 0.25
C ALA A 373 15.18 -2.90 -0.30
N ASP A 374 16.21 -3.20 -1.11
CA ASP A 374 16.54 -4.57 -1.52
C ASP A 374 17.23 -5.32 -0.39
N LYS A 375 18.09 -4.62 0.37
CA LYS A 375 18.87 -5.16 1.47
C LYS A 375 19.03 -4.14 2.58
N VAL A 376 19.11 -4.62 3.82
CA VAL A 376 19.27 -3.76 5.00
C VAL A 376 20.54 -4.10 5.76
N LEU A 377 21.35 -3.08 6.04
CA LEU A 377 22.40 -3.17 7.05
C LEU A 377 21.86 -2.61 8.36
N LEU A 378 21.65 -3.46 9.35
CA LEU A 378 21.19 -3.07 10.66
C LEU A 378 22.39 -2.84 11.58
N VAL A 379 22.54 -1.61 12.08
CA VAL A 379 23.66 -1.18 12.93
C VAL A 379 23.15 -0.69 14.28
N GLU A 380 24.04 -0.61 15.26
CA GLU A 380 23.68 -0.27 16.63
C GLU A 380 23.44 1.23 16.82
N GLY A 381 24.36 2.09 16.37
CA GLY A 381 24.33 3.52 16.61
C GLY A 381 24.44 4.40 15.38
N ILE A 382 24.31 5.71 15.61
CA ILE A 382 24.38 6.74 14.56
C ILE A 382 25.79 6.84 13.95
N SER A 383 26.86 6.69 14.75
CA SER A 383 28.24 6.67 14.24
C SER A 383 28.47 5.53 13.25
N ASP A 384 27.93 4.35 13.56
CA ASP A 384 28.00 3.17 12.70
C ASP A 384 27.29 3.43 11.38
N LYS A 385 26.10 4.00 11.45
CA LYS A 385 25.30 4.35 10.28
C LYS A 385 26.05 5.30 9.35
N ILE A 386 26.50 6.44 9.87
CA ILE A 386 27.22 7.46 9.09
C ILE A 386 28.45 6.86 8.40
N PHE A 387 29.24 6.07 9.14
CA PHE A 387 30.45 5.48 8.60
C PHE A 387 30.15 4.44 7.52
N MET A 388 29.15 3.58 7.76
CA MET A 388 28.80 2.51 6.84
C MET A 388 28.10 3.02 5.59
N GLU A 389 27.25 4.04 5.67
CA GLU A 389 26.67 4.72 4.49
C GLU A 389 27.79 5.24 3.59
N GLY A 390 28.76 5.98 4.14
CA GLY A 390 29.88 6.48 3.34
C GLY A 390 30.82 5.38 2.84
N LEU A 391 30.94 4.23 3.52
CA LEU A 391 31.67 3.07 2.98
C LEU A 391 30.93 2.40 1.84
N ILE A 392 29.60 2.28 1.94
CA ILE A 392 28.76 1.72 0.88
C ILE A 392 28.89 2.61 -0.36
N ASP A 393 28.74 3.93 -0.21
CA ASP A 393 28.85 4.89 -1.30
C ASP A 393 30.22 4.85 -2.01
N LYS A 394 31.31 4.63 -1.27
CA LYS A 394 32.67 4.62 -1.81
C LYS A 394 33.09 3.29 -2.41
N TYR A 395 32.72 2.17 -1.79
CA TYR A 395 33.36 0.88 -2.03
C TYR A 395 32.41 -0.25 -2.43
N CYS A 396 31.11 -0.14 -2.14
CA CYS A 396 30.15 -1.18 -2.49
C CYS A 396 29.81 -1.10 -3.99
N LYS A 397 29.94 -2.22 -4.69
CA LYS A 397 29.66 -2.33 -6.14
C LYS A 397 28.28 -2.89 -6.46
N SER A 398 27.45 -3.11 -5.44
CA SER A 398 26.10 -3.63 -5.63
C SER A 398 25.21 -2.60 -6.35
N SER A 399 24.39 -3.07 -7.29
CA SER A 399 23.30 -2.27 -7.87
C SER A 399 22.03 -2.31 -7.02
N GLU A 400 22.04 -3.09 -5.93
CA GLU A 400 20.91 -3.19 -5.00
C GLU A 400 20.83 -1.94 -4.13
N GLU A 401 19.60 -1.54 -3.82
CA GLU A 401 19.31 -0.46 -2.88
C GLU A 401 19.52 -0.96 -1.45
N ILE A 402 20.65 -0.58 -0.85
CA ILE A 402 21.02 -0.95 0.52
C ILE A 402 20.66 0.18 1.47
N LYS A 403 19.78 -0.09 2.44
CA LYS A 403 19.46 0.86 3.50
C LYS A 403 20.22 0.53 4.78
N VAL A 404 20.90 1.52 5.36
CA VAL A 404 21.50 1.41 6.69
C VAL A 404 20.50 1.91 7.75
N VAL A 405 20.13 1.02 8.67
CA VAL A 405 19.15 1.28 9.73
C VAL A 405 19.88 1.27 11.06
N SER A 406 19.81 2.37 11.81
CA SER A 406 20.33 2.41 13.18
C SER A 406 19.23 2.01 14.16
N SER A 407 19.52 1.02 15.01
CA SER A 407 18.58 0.60 16.05
C SER A 407 18.62 1.47 17.30
N TYR A 408 19.59 2.40 17.42
CA TYR A 408 19.87 3.29 18.56
C TYR A 408 20.24 2.60 19.88
N SER A 409 19.82 1.34 20.07
CA SER A 409 20.13 0.47 21.19
C SER A 409 20.15 -0.99 20.75
N LYS A 410 20.91 -1.81 21.49
CA LYS A 410 20.99 -3.26 21.31
C LYS A 410 19.67 -3.98 21.53
N ASP A 411 18.83 -3.43 22.40
CA ASP A 411 17.53 -4.03 22.73
C ASP A 411 16.54 -3.90 21.55
N ASN A 412 16.80 -2.97 20.64
CA ASN A 412 15.92 -2.64 19.51
C ASN A 412 16.13 -3.51 18.28
N PHE A 413 17.29 -4.18 18.14
CA PHE A 413 17.56 -5.07 17.02
C PHE A 413 16.40 -6.06 16.80
N GLN A 414 15.79 -6.57 17.87
CA GLN A 414 14.72 -7.56 17.75
C GLN A 414 13.45 -7.05 17.07
N VAL A 415 13.15 -5.76 17.19
CA VAL A 415 11.98 -5.14 16.56
C VAL A 415 12.18 -5.15 15.05
N TYR A 416 13.27 -4.54 14.58
CA TYR A 416 13.60 -4.48 13.15
C TYR A 416 13.82 -5.87 12.55
N LEU A 417 14.58 -6.75 13.21
CA LEU A 417 14.84 -8.11 12.71
C LEU A 417 13.56 -8.94 12.55
N ARG A 418 12.55 -8.70 13.39
CA ARG A 418 11.25 -9.35 13.24
C ARG A 418 10.54 -8.85 11.99
N LEU A 419 10.46 -7.54 11.80
CA LEU A 419 9.86 -6.92 10.62
C LEU A 419 10.57 -7.37 9.33
N LEU A 420 11.90 -7.29 9.29
CA LEU A 420 12.69 -7.74 8.14
C LEU A 420 12.42 -9.20 7.76
N LYS A 421 12.21 -10.09 8.75
CA LYS A 421 11.86 -11.50 8.52
C LYS A 421 10.43 -11.72 8.02
N ILE A 422 9.47 -10.94 8.51
CA ILE A 422 8.07 -10.97 8.07
C ILE A 422 8.00 -10.54 6.60
N PHE A 423 8.55 -9.37 6.29
CA PHE A 423 8.50 -8.77 4.96
C PHE A 423 9.55 -9.30 3.96
N LYS A 424 10.29 -10.35 4.37
CA LYS A 424 11.33 -11.02 3.57
C LYS A 424 12.33 -10.03 2.96
N ILE A 425 12.83 -9.12 3.78
CA ILE A 425 13.87 -8.17 3.43
C ILE A 425 15.22 -8.80 3.83
N PRO A 426 16.11 -9.12 2.87
CA PRO A 426 17.48 -9.52 3.15
C PRO A 426 18.18 -8.53 4.08
N TYR A 427 18.91 -9.03 5.07
CA TYR A 427 19.59 -8.17 6.02
C TYR A 427 20.93 -8.72 6.48
N THR A 428 21.82 -7.80 6.84
CA THR A 428 23.07 -8.04 7.57
C THR A 428 23.05 -7.22 8.85
N VAL A 429 23.59 -7.77 9.93
CA VAL A 429 23.71 -7.07 11.22
C VAL A 429 25.16 -6.74 11.47
N MET A 430 25.47 -5.50 11.85
CA MET A 430 26.77 -5.10 12.38
C MET A 430 26.61 -4.64 13.83
N THR A 431 27.47 -5.12 14.73
CA THR A 431 27.42 -4.75 16.15
C THR A 431 28.80 -4.88 16.81
N ASP A 432 28.94 -4.24 17.96
CA ASP A 432 30.15 -4.24 18.77
C ASP A 432 30.43 -5.59 19.45
N LEU A 433 31.68 -5.77 19.89
CA LEU A 433 32.18 -7.02 20.48
C LEU A 433 31.49 -7.41 21.79
N ASP A 434 30.95 -6.45 22.53
CA ASP A 434 30.23 -6.70 23.77
C ASP A 434 28.84 -7.31 23.55
N ALA A 435 28.30 -7.29 22.32
CA ALA A 435 27.09 -8.02 21.94
C ALA A 435 27.21 -9.55 22.09
N ILE A 436 28.44 -10.09 22.19
CA ILE A 436 28.69 -11.51 22.48
C ILE A 436 29.11 -11.77 23.95
N LYS A 437 29.18 -10.73 24.81
CA LYS A 437 29.68 -10.84 26.19
C LYS A 437 28.56 -10.75 27.24
N GLY A 438 28.43 -11.80 28.06
CA GLY A 438 27.73 -11.74 29.36
C GLY A 438 26.29 -11.18 29.32
N ARG A 439 25.99 -10.19 30.17
CA ARG A 439 24.66 -9.57 30.37
C ARG A 439 24.21 -8.66 29.22
N PHE A 440 25.07 -8.32 28.26
CA PHE A 440 24.80 -7.39 27.15
C PHE A 440 24.51 -8.11 25.82
N GLN A 441 24.20 -9.41 25.88
CA GLN A 441 23.95 -10.20 24.68
C GLN A 441 22.61 -9.86 24.04
N ILE A 442 22.65 -9.45 22.77
CA ILE A 442 21.45 -9.28 21.96
C ILE A 442 20.73 -10.62 21.90
N LYS A 443 19.43 -10.64 22.19
CA LYS A 443 18.64 -11.89 22.30
C LYS A 443 18.76 -12.79 21.06
N ILE A 444 18.99 -12.25 19.86
CA ILE A 444 19.16 -13.06 18.64
C ILE A 444 20.51 -13.77 18.62
N ILE A 445 21.56 -13.04 18.97
CA ILE A 445 22.92 -13.57 19.09
C ILE A 445 22.95 -14.66 20.15
N TRP A 446 22.33 -14.39 21.31
CA TRP A 446 22.20 -15.38 22.37
C TRP A 446 21.47 -16.66 21.91
N ASN A 447 20.33 -16.51 21.22
CA ASN A 447 19.57 -17.65 20.69
C ASN A 447 20.39 -18.48 19.68
N GLU A 448 21.17 -17.85 18.82
CA GLU A 448 22.02 -18.55 17.86
C GLU A 448 23.21 -19.24 18.55
N LEU A 449 23.89 -18.55 19.46
CA LEU A 449 25.03 -19.12 20.20
C LEU A 449 24.60 -20.28 21.12
N LYS A 450 23.40 -20.22 21.71
CA LYS A 450 22.84 -21.30 22.52
C LYS A 450 22.64 -22.62 21.78
N LYS A 451 22.41 -22.58 20.46
CA LYS A 451 22.27 -23.80 19.64
C LYS A 451 23.58 -24.56 19.49
N GLN A 452 24.71 -23.94 19.85
CA GLN A 452 26.05 -24.48 19.70
C GLN A 452 26.87 -24.21 20.99
N PRO A 453 26.53 -24.88 22.11
CA PRO A 453 27.07 -24.55 23.44
C PRO A 453 28.57 -24.84 23.60
N ASN A 454 29.17 -25.63 22.69
CA ASN A 454 30.57 -26.05 22.79
C ASN A 454 31.59 -25.00 22.32
N MET A 455 31.15 -23.90 21.70
CA MET A 455 32.05 -22.82 21.27
C MET A 455 32.54 -22.01 22.47
N LYS A 456 33.81 -22.19 22.83
CA LYS A 456 34.45 -21.47 23.95
C LYS A 456 35.18 -20.22 23.48
N ASP A 457 35.84 -20.29 22.33
CA ASP A 457 36.67 -19.20 21.82
C ASP A 457 35.82 -18.07 21.19
N ARG A 458 36.32 -16.84 21.30
CA ARG A 458 35.63 -15.66 20.77
C ARG A 458 35.65 -15.62 19.23
N TYR A 459 36.74 -16.04 18.59
CA TYR A 459 36.87 -16.00 17.14
C TYR A 459 35.99 -17.08 16.50
N GLU A 460 35.86 -18.24 17.13
CA GLU A 460 34.88 -19.27 16.74
C GLU A 460 33.45 -18.72 16.74
N LYS A 461 33.05 -18.01 17.81
CA LYS A 461 31.72 -17.39 17.90
C LYS A 461 31.50 -16.34 16.81
N ILE A 462 32.48 -15.46 16.57
CA ILE A 462 32.41 -14.44 15.52
C ILE A 462 32.28 -15.10 14.14
N ALA A 463 33.09 -16.12 13.84
CA ALA A 463 33.04 -16.84 12.57
C ALA A 463 31.70 -17.57 12.37
N PHE A 464 31.12 -18.12 13.43
CA PHE A 464 29.78 -18.74 13.40
C PHE A 464 28.68 -17.71 13.12
N LEU A 465 28.69 -16.58 13.84
CA LEU A 465 27.73 -15.50 13.67
C LEU A 465 27.81 -14.88 12.27
N LYS A 466 29.02 -14.75 11.72
CA LYS A 466 29.23 -14.25 10.36
C LYS A 466 28.53 -15.12 9.31
N LYS A 467 28.55 -16.46 9.46
CA LYS A 467 27.80 -17.38 8.59
C LYS A 467 26.28 -17.23 8.67
N LYS A 468 25.77 -16.50 9.68
CA LYS A 468 24.36 -16.16 9.86
C LYS A 468 24.04 -14.71 9.46
N GLY A 469 24.97 -14.00 8.84
CA GLY A 469 24.82 -12.59 8.46
C GLY A 469 24.96 -11.62 9.64
N ILE A 470 25.61 -12.04 10.74
CA ILE A 470 25.87 -11.19 11.91
C ILE A 470 27.37 -10.93 12.01
N HIS A 471 27.77 -9.70 11.75
CA HIS A 471 29.14 -9.22 11.76
C HIS A 471 29.42 -8.52 13.08
N VAL A 472 30.33 -9.11 13.86
CA VAL A 472 30.75 -8.56 15.15
C VAL A 472 32.14 -7.95 14.98
N LEU A 473 32.30 -6.69 15.36
CA LEU A 473 33.58 -5.99 15.26
C LEU A 473 34.61 -6.59 16.23
N SER A 474 35.57 -7.35 15.70
CA SER A 474 36.55 -8.11 16.49
C SER A 474 37.47 -7.21 17.32
N LYS A 475 37.63 -5.95 16.90
CA LYS A 475 38.46 -4.94 17.57
C LYS A 475 37.75 -4.18 18.70
N GLY A 476 36.45 -4.43 18.92
CA GLY A 476 35.69 -3.81 20.00
C GLY A 476 34.49 -3.03 19.48
N ASP A 477 34.74 -1.81 19.02
CA ASP A 477 33.76 -0.85 18.52
C ASP A 477 34.17 -0.33 17.13
N LEU A 478 33.28 0.44 16.50
CA LEU A 478 33.58 1.08 15.21
C LEU A 478 34.83 1.96 15.29
N GLU A 479 34.99 2.76 16.34
CA GLU A 479 36.10 3.70 16.44
C GLU A 479 37.45 2.97 16.34
N ARG A 480 37.58 1.79 16.98
CA ARG A 480 38.78 0.95 16.92
C ARG A 480 39.05 0.34 15.55
N SER A 481 38.07 0.37 14.65
CA SER A 481 38.11 -0.28 13.34
C SER A 481 38.64 0.63 12.23
N TYR A 482 38.80 1.95 12.47
CA TYR A 482 39.45 2.90 11.55
C TYR A 482 40.66 3.62 12.17
N PRO A 483 41.54 4.27 11.37
CA PRO A 483 42.76 4.92 11.85
C PRO A 483 42.56 5.93 12.98
N LYS A 484 43.42 5.85 14.02
CA LYS A 484 43.32 6.68 15.22
C LYS A 484 43.42 8.18 14.93
N GLN A 485 44.14 8.57 13.88
CA GLN A 485 44.30 9.98 13.48
C GLN A 485 42.98 10.67 13.13
N TYR A 486 41.95 9.90 12.79
CA TYR A 486 40.62 10.43 12.49
C TYR A 486 39.71 10.56 13.71
N ARG A 487 40.16 10.14 14.91
CA ARG A 487 39.42 10.31 16.16
C ARG A 487 39.78 11.65 16.78
N ARG A 488 39.01 12.69 16.45
CA ARG A 488 39.24 14.05 16.94
C ARG A 488 38.72 14.24 18.37
N GLY A 489 37.92 13.30 18.88
CA GLY A 489 37.42 13.34 20.25
C GLY A 489 36.31 14.37 20.47
N VAL A 490 35.71 14.88 19.39
CA VAL A 490 34.60 15.84 19.47
C VAL A 490 33.31 15.10 19.79
N SER A 491 32.96 14.10 18.99
CA SER A 491 31.87 13.15 19.23
C SER A 491 32.04 11.94 18.31
N LYS A 492 31.50 10.78 18.70
CA LYS A 492 31.56 9.57 17.88
C LYS A 492 31.00 9.77 16.45
N PRO A 493 29.83 10.41 16.24
CA PRO A 493 29.31 10.67 14.89
C PRO A 493 30.21 11.59 14.05
N LEU A 494 30.78 12.64 14.64
CA LEU A 494 31.66 13.56 13.91
C LEU A 494 33.00 12.91 13.57
N ASP A 495 33.54 12.09 14.46
CA ASP A 495 34.75 11.32 14.20
C ASP A 495 34.51 10.29 13.09
N ALA A 496 33.35 9.62 13.08
CA ALA A 496 32.94 8.72 12.00
C ALA A 496 32.84 9.45 10.64
N LEU A 497 32.14 10.59 10.60
CA LEU A 497 32.02 11.41 9.39
C LEU A 497 33.39 11.89 8.89
N TYR A 498 34.24 12.36 9.80
CA TYR A 498 35.58 12.81 9.47
C TYR A 498 36.44 11.66 8.93
N ALA A 499 36.40 10.51 9.59
CA ALA A 499 37.13 9.32 9.19
C ALA A 499 36.72 8.86 7.79
N ILE A 500 35.42 8.73 7.50
CA ILE A 500 34.99 8.24 6.18
C ILE A 500 35.35 9.23 5.06
N ASN A 501 35.29 10.55 5.30
CA ASN A 501 35.67 11.56 4.32
C ASN A 501 37.17 11.57 3.99
N ASN A 502 38.03 11.21 4.94
CA ASN A 502 39.49 11.25 4.78
C ASN A 502 40.13 9.87 4.57
N LEU A 503 39.34 8.80 4.65
CA LEU A 503 39.81 7.44 4.47
C LEU A 503 40.38 7.23 3.06
N THR A 504 41.65 6.81 3.01
CA THR A 504 42.35 6.45 1.77
C THR A 504 42.11 4.99 1.39
N GLU A 505 42.32 4.66 0.11
CA GLU A 505 42.26 3.27 -0.39
C GLU A 505 43.23 2.34 0.36
N GLU A 506 44.46 2.79 0.61
CA GLU A 506 45.45 2.00 1.36
C GLU A 506 44.99 1.70 2.80
N GLU A 507 44.39 2.68 3.47
CA GLU A 507 43.85 2.50 4.81
C GLU A 507 42.62 1.59 4.81
N TYR A 508 41.75 1.70 3.80
CA TYR A 508 40.62 0.80 3.60
C TYR A 508 41.06 -0.65 3.41
N LEU A 509 42.13 -0.88 2.64
CA LEU A 509 42.69 -2.22 2.39
C LEU A 509 43.50 -2.78 3.57
N SER A 510 43.71 -2.00 4.63
CA SER A 510 44.48 -2.44 5.80
C SER A 510 43.79 -3.54 6.61
N ASP A 511 44.59 -4.28 7.41
CA ASP A 511 44.09 -5.23 8.41
C ASP A 511 43.27 -4.56 9.52
N ARG A 512 43.30 -3.22 9.62
CA ARG A 512 42.47 -2.49 10.58
C ARG A 512 41.00 -2.54 10.21
N MET A 513 40.72 -2.37 8.92
CA MET A 513 39.38 -2.26 8.35
C MET A 513 38.80 -3.61 7.92
N LYS A 514 39.48 -4.73 8.21
CA LYS A 514 39.09 -6.07 7.76
C LYS A 514 37.61 -6.40 8.05
N ASP A 515 37.16 -6.21 9.29
CA ASP A 515 35.78 -6.55 9.68
C ASP A 515 34.74 -5.72 8.89
N LEU A 516 35.05 -4.45 8.62
CA LEU A 516 34.18 -3.54 7.87
C LEU A 516 34.16 -3.88 6.38
N ARG A 517 35.31 -4.26 5.80
CA ARG A 517 35.38 -4.80 4.43
C ARG A 517 34.54 -6.05 4.28
N GLU A 518 34.63 -6.95 5.27
CA GLU A 518 33.81 -8.17 5.27
C GLU A 518 32.31 -7.88 5.34
N VAL A 519 31.89 -6.78 5.97
CA VAL A 519 30.48 -6.32 5.92
C VAL A 519 30.12 -5.86 4.52
N ILE A 520 30.96 -5.05 3.86
CA ILE A 520 30.72 -4.60 2.47
C ILE A 520 30.63 -5.81 1.52
N GLU A 521 31.57 -6.76 1.61
CA GLU A 521 31.54 -8.00 0.83
C GLU A 521 30.27 -8.82 1.07
N ALA A 522 29.71 -8.79 2.28
CA ALA A 522 28.46 -9.48 2.59
C ALA A 522 27.24 -8.76 1.99
N LEU A 523 27.29 -7.43 1.86
CA LEU A 523 26.25 -6.64 1.23
C LEU A 523 26.26 -6.76 -0.30
N GLU A 524 27.39 -7.11 -0.91
CA GLU A 524 27.51 -7.36 -2.36
C GLU A 524 27.02 -8.75 -2.80
N ARG A 525 26.93 -9.70 -1.87
CA ARG A 525 26.41 -11.06 -2.12
C ARG A 525 24.90 -11.13 -2.00
#